data_AF-A0A8X7NPY5-F1
#
_entry.id   AF-A0A8X7NPY5-F1
#
_cell.length_a   1.000
_cell.length_b   1.000
_cell.length_c   1.000
_cell.angle_alpha   90.00
_cell.angle_beta   90.00
_cell.angle_gamma   90.00
#
_symmetry.space_group_name_H-M   'P 1'
#
loop_
_entity.id
_entity.type
_entity.pdbx_description
1 polymer ?
#
loop_
_entity_poly.entity_id
_entity_poly.type
_entity_poly.pdbx_seq_one_letter_code
_entity_poly.pdbx_strand_id
1 'polypeptide(L)'
;MFSKLKSKVSGSNSNTPSTSETSSLNATTSPESSSSANTNGTVTANGGKSKSNSKESVNLGPPRYTPFEEPSSESHIPQEHKLTDDEKTKFLKVLKHFQNPDLVIADSEEHHKHKNTANASPLSTDERSWLTRECFLRYLRATKWHVEEAIDRIEMTLAWRREFGINHILEKDNIVNGELTSPENETGKEVILGYDNDSRPCLYLKPGRQNTKTSQRQVQHLVYMLEKVIDYMPSGQDSLALLIDFKAHPVGTQGGKIPPVGVGRQVLHILQTHYPERLGKALLTNIPWLGWTFLKIIHPFIDPLTREKLVFDQPFVNYVPKLQLDKDFQGDVNFIYDHDKYWPKMIEIAEVKKQKYFERFEKFGGVVGLSEVDLRGDNEELIHPVGTI
;
A
#
# COMPACT_ATOMS: atom_id res chain seq x y z
N MET A 1 -12.64 -32.05 38.08
CA MET A 1 -13.38 -31.81 39.35
C MET A 1 -13.87 -30.36 39.30
N PHE A 2 -15.20 -30.16 39.29
CA PHE A 2 -15.97 -28.89 39.16
C PHE A 2 -15.84 -28.15 37.81
N SER A 3 -16.79 -28.19 36.86
CA SER A 3 -18.24 -27.85 36.84
C SER A 3 -18.55 -26.36 36.61
N LYS A 4 -19.01 -26.07 35.38
CA LYS A 4 -20.14 -25.19 34.95
C LYS A 4 -20.19 -23.73 35.45
N LEU A 5 -20.38 -22.80 34.51
CA LEU A 5 -21.68 -22.12 34.31
C LEU A 5 -21.74 -21.28 33.03
N LYS A 6 -22.78 -21.54 32.24
CA LYS A 6 -23.27 -20.74 31.10
C LYS A 6 -24.26 -19.68 31.60
N SER A 7 -24.32 -18.58 30.85
CA SER A 7 -25.49 -17.75 30.48
C SER A 7 -26.37 -17.10 31.55
N LYS A 8 -26.54 -15.78 31.45
CA LYS A 8 -27.87 -15.15 31.31
C LYS A 8 -27.76 -13.70 30.83
N VAL A 9 -28.36 -13.43 29.68
CA VAL A 9 -28.75 -12.11 29.19
C VAL A 9 -30.27 -12.08 29.25
N SER A 10 -30.87 -11.10 29.92
CA SER A 10 -32.22 -10.61 29.60
C SER A 10 -32.59 -9.36 30.44
N GLY A 11 -32.88 -8.26 29.74
CA GLY A 11 -33.94 -7.28 30.04
C GLY A 11 -33.75 -6.37 31.26
N SER A 12 -34.28 -5.16 31.35
CA SER A 12 -35.18 -4.36 30.51
C SER A 12 -35.27 -2.96 31.16
N ASN A 13 -35.53 -1.92 30.35
CA ASN A 13 -36.18 -0.63 30.62
C ASN A 13 -36.34 -0.12 32.08
N SER A 14 -36.01 1.15 32.33
CA SER A 14 -37.03 2.20 32.61
C SER A 14 -36.44 3.59 32.86
N ASN A 15 -37.12 4.58 32.28
CA ASN A 15 -37.05 6.04 32.49
C ASN A 15 -37.02 6.47 33.96
N THR A 16 -36.35 7.58 34.30
CA THR A 16 -36.97 8.92 34.52
C THR A 16 -35.94 9.99 34.92
N PRO A 17 -36.24 11.29 34.69
CA PRO A 17 -35.31 12.41 34.83
C PRO A 17 -35.45 13.12 36.19
N SER A 18 -34.40 13.81 36.63
CA SER A 18 -34.46 14.74 37.76
C SER A 18 -34.07 16.16 37.33
N THR A 19 -35.04 17.04 37.46
CA THR A 19 -34.98 18.51 37.38
C THR A 19 -34.42 19.15 38.65
N SER A 20 -33.70 20.25 38.49
CA SER A 20 -33.59 21.39 39.43
C SER A 20 -33.00 22.57 38.62
N GLU A 21 -33.75 23.64 38.29
CA GLU A 21 -34.04 24.83 39.13
C GLU A 21 -32.75 25.41 39.76
N THR A 22 -32.37 26.69 39.66
CA THR A 22 -33.14 27.96 39.57
C THR A 22 -32.23 29.18 39.27
N SER A 23 -32.85 30.26 38.78
CA SER A 23 -32.60 31.71 39.02
C SER A 23 -31.25 32.33 38.59
N SER A 24 -31.16 33.13 37.53
CA SER A 24 -31.66 34.51 37.27
C SER A 24 -30.70 35.63 37.75
N LEU A 25 -30.34 36.55 36.85
CA LEU A 25 -30.20 38.00 37.11
C LEU A 25 -30.06 38.78 35.78
N ASN A 26 -30.97 39.72 35.56
CA ASN A 26 -30.99 40.74 34.51
C ASN A 26 -30.36 42.04 35.04
N ALA A 27 -29.68 42.82 34.19
CA ALA A 27 -29.86 44.28 34.00
C ALA A 27 -28.87 44.77 32.91
N THR A 28 -29.34 45.27 31.75
CA THR A 28 -29.53 46.71 31.36
C THR A 28 -28.23 47.53 31.46
N THR A 29 -27.69 48.23 30.44
CA THR A 29 -28.25 49.29 29.58
C THR A 29 -27.27 49.64 28.41
N SER A 30 -27.82 49.96 27.22
CA SER A 30 -27.17 50.72 26.12
C SER A 30 -27.09 52.25 26.47
N PRO A 31 -26.51 53.18 25.66
CA PRO A 31 -26.92 53.47 24.27
C PRO A 31 -25.86 54.01 23.27
N GLU A 32 -26.21 53.93 21.97
CA GLU A 32 -26.06 54.93 20.88
C GLU A 32 -24.67 55.50 20.47
N SER A 33 -24.38 55.96 19.24
CA SER A 33 -24.96 55.93 17.89
C SER A 33 -24.03 56.75 16.94
N SER A 34 -24.40 56.82 15.65
CA SER A 34 -23.90 57.68 14.53
C SER A 34 -22.68 57.15 13.75
N SER A 35 -22.76 56.74 12.46
CA SER A 35 -23.21 57.36 11.19
C SER A 35 -22.34 58.55 10.74
N SER A 36 -21.56 58.39 9.66
CA SER A 36 -21.68 59.04 8.32
C SER A 36 -20.23 59.30 7.81
N ALA A 37 -19.84 59.54 6.55
CA ALA A 37 -20.40 59.60 5.20
C ALA A 37 -19.20 59.53 4.21
N ASN A 38 -19.51 59.24 2.94
CA ASN A 38 -18.64 59.34 1.76
C ASN A 38 -17.91 60.69 1.61
N THR A 39 -16.69 60.68 1.05
CA THR A 39 -16.22 61.71 0.11
C THR A 39 -15.25 61.14 -0.93
N ASN A 40 -15.46 61.56 -2.18
CA ASN A 40 -14.59 61.37 -3.34
C ASN A 40 -13.31 62.21 -3.20
N GLY A 41 -12.19 61.68 -3.70
CA GLY A 41 -10.94 62.41 -3.89
C GLY A 41 -10.07 61.73 -4.93
N THR A 42 -10.20 62.13 -6.19
CA THR A 42 -9.23 61.91 -7.27
C THR A 42 -7.97 62.72 -6.97
N VAL A 43 -6.77 62.16 -7.18
CA VAL A 43 -5.63 62.82 -7.87
C VAL A 43 -4.34 61.95 -7.83
N THR A 44 -3.68 61.94 -8.99
CA THR A 44 -2.29 61.63 -9.34
C THR A 44 -1.79 60.19 -9.45
N ALA A 45 -1.48 59.88 -10.71
CA ALA A 45 -0.61 58.82 -11.18
C ALA A 45 0.77 58.85 -10.53
N ASN A 46 1.28 57.68 -10.19
CA ASN A 46 2.71 57.43 -10.13
C ASN A 46 3.00 56.05 -10.72
N GLY A 47 3.86 56.03 -11.72
CA GLY A 47 4.23 54.85 -12.49
C GLY A 47 4.96 53.83 -11.62
N GLY A 48 4.27 52.73 -11.31
CA GLY A 48 4.88 51.49 -10.85
C GLY A 48 4.88 50.49 -12.00
N LYS A 49 6.06 50.12 -12.53
CA LYS A 49 6.21 48.95 -13.40
C LYS A 49 5.76 47.72 -12.61
N SER A 50 4.53 47.31 -12.82
CA SER A 50 4.05 45.99 -12.42
C SER A 50 4.79 44.96 -13.28
N LYS A 51 5.81 44.30 -12.70
CA LYS A 51 6.30 43.04 -13.25
C LYS A 51 5.15 42.05 -13.10
N SER A 52 4.38 41.87 -14.18
CA SER A 52 3.50 40.72 -14.30
C SER A 52 4.40 39.49 -14.25
N ASN A 53 4.40 38.78 -13.12
CA ASN A 53 4.83 37.39 -13.10
C ASN A 53 3.82 36.62 -13.97
N SER A 54 4.07 36.58 -15.27
CA SER A 54 3.52 35.55 -16.13
C SER A 54 4.07 34.23 -15.58
N LYS A 55 3.25 33.52 -14.80
CA LYS A 55 3.46 32.09 -14.61
C LYS A 55 3.45 31.51 -16.01
N GLU A 56 4.63 31.14 -16.52
CA GLU A 56 4.71 30.30 -17.72
C GLU A 56 3.80 29.11 -17.45
N SER A 57 2.73 29.00 -18.24
CA SER A 57 1.85 27.85 -18.19
C SER A 57 2.68 26.67 -18.70
N VAL A 58 3.19 25.86 -17.77
CA VAL A 58 3.87 24.61 -18.12
C VAL A 58 2.89 23.79 -18.96
N ASN A 59 3.23 23.53 -20.22
CA ASN A 59 2.41 22.70 -21.09
C ASN A 59 2.61 21.23 -20.70
N LEU A 60 1.80 20.75 -19.76
CA LEU A 60 1.85 19.39 -19.21
C LEU A 60 1.20 18.33 -20.13
N GLY A 61 0.89 18.69 -21.37
CA GLY A 61 0.19 17.80 -22.30
C GLY A 61 -1.26 17.47 -21.89
N PRO A 62 -1.91 16.53 -22.59
CA PRO A 62 -3.27 16.13 -22.30
C PRO A 62 -3.37 15.43 -20.93
N PRO A 63 -4.54 15.50 -20.26
CA PRO A 63 -4.77 14.76 -19.03
C PRO A 63 -4.56 13.25 -19.19
N ARG A 64 -3.89 12.63 -18.22
CA ARG A 64 -3.78 11.18 -18.08
C ARG A 64 -4.72 10.72 -16.97
N TYR A 65 -5.50 9.67 -17.25
CA TYR A 65 -6.45 9.09 -16.30
C TYR A 65 -6.04 7.68 -15.85
N THR A 66 -5.01 7.09 -16.45
CA THR A 66 -4.68 5.66 -16.32
C THR A 66 -3.21 5.45 -15.92
N PRO A 67 -2.88 4.32 -15.27
CA PRO A 67 -1.51 3.98 -14.90
C PRO A 67 -0.55 3.88 -16.10
N PHE A 68 0.75 3.91 -15.81
CA PHE A 68 1.77 3.50 -16.77
C PHE A 68 1.93 1.97 -16.73
N GLU A 69 2.09 1.35 -17.89
CA GLU A 69 2.27 -0.10 -17.98
C GLU A 69 3.74 -0.52 -17.79
N GLU A 70 4.69 0.36 -18.11
CA GLU A 70 6.13 0.07 -18.09
C GLU A 70 6.96 1.22 -17.49
N PRO A 71 8.16 0.94 -16.96
CA PRO A 71 9.09 1.95 -16.48
C PRO A 71 9.54 2.94 -17.56
N SER A 72 10.05 4.09 -17.13
CA SER A 72 10.64 5.09 -18.03
C SER A 72 11.93 4.52 -18.63
N SER A 73 12.31 4.98 -19.83
CA SER A 73 13.65 4.72 -20.37
C SER A 73 14.78 5.35 -19.53
N GLU A 74 14.43 6.28 -18.63
CA GLU A 74 15.34 6.87 -17.64
C GLU A 74 15.49 6.01 -16.38
N SER A 75 14.58 5.04 -16.18
CA SER A 75 14.66 4.08 -15.08
C SER A 75 15.59 2.92 -15.45
N HIS A 76 16.15 2.27 -14.43
CA HIS A 76 16.97 1.07 -14.61
C HIS A 76 16.58 0.00 -13.57
N ILE A 77 16.88 -1.26 -13.86
CA ILE A 77 16.72 -2.35 -12.89
C ILE A 77 18.05 -2.47 -12.12
N PRO A 78 18.05 -2.32 -10.79
CA PRO A 78 19.26 -2.50 -9.99
C PRO A 78 19.83 -3.91 -10.14
N GLN A 79 21.16 -4.02 -10.08
CA GLN A 79 21.81 -5.33 -10.08
C GLN A 79 21.46 -6.10 -8.79
N GLU A 80 21.08 -7.36 -8.93
CA GLU A 80 20.81 -8.24 -7.80
C GLU A 80 22.08 -8.46 -6.95
N HIS A 81 21.91 -8.54 -5.64
CA HIS A 81 22.96 -8.96 -4.73
C HIS A 81 23.41 -10.40 -5.02
N LYS A 82 24.73 -10.59 -5.19
CA LYS A 82 25.31 -11.92 -5.36
C LYS A 82 25.33 -12.67 -4.04
N LEU A 83 24.63 -13.79 -3.98
CA LEU A 83 24.60 -14.63 -2.78
C LEU A 83 25.95 -15.30 -2.51
N THR A 84 26.30 -15.37 -1.23
CA THR A 84 27.40 -16.17 -0.70
C THR A 84 27.04 -17.67 -0.68
N ASP A 85 28.03 -18.56 -0.57
CA ASP A 85 27.78 -20.01 -0.55
C ASP A 85 26.90 -20.47 0.63
N ASP A 86 27.01 -19.80 1.78
CA ASP A 86 26.14 -20.05 2.95
C ASP A 86 24.69 -19.65 2.65
N GLU A 87 24.49 -18.47 2.06
CA GLU A 87 23.16 -17.98 1.66
C GLU A 87 22.52 -18.89 0.63
N LYS A 88 23.27 -19.35 -0.37
CA LYS A 88 22.81 -20.35 -1.35
C LYS A 88 22.38 -21.65 -0.67
N THR A 89 23.19 -22.14 0.27
CA THR A 89 22.87 -23.36 1.03
C THR A 89 21.57 -23.19 1.83
N LYS A 90 21.36 -22.03 2.44
CA LYS A 90 20.13 -21.71 3.20
C LYS A 90 18.91 -21.58 2.28
N PHE A 91 19.07 -20.93 1.13
CA PHE A 91 18.03 -20.88 0.10
C PHE A 91 17.59 -22.28 -0.34
N LEU A 92 18.53 -23.17 -0.63
CA LEU A 92 18.21 -24.54 -1.07
C LEU A 92 17.48 -25.34 0.01
N LYS A 93 17.72 -25.08 1.30
CA LYS A 93 16.96 -25.70 2.40
C LYS A 93 15.50 -25.23 2.40
N VAL A 94 15.26 -23.93 2.25
CA VAL A 94 13.90 -23.37 2.14
C VAL A 94 13.19 -23.92 0.90
N LEU A 95 13.87 -23.90 -0.26
CA LEU A 95 13.33 -24.45 -1.50
C LEU A 95 12.91 -25.91 -1.34
N LYS A 96 13.79 -26.76 -0.78
CA LYS A 96 13.52 -28.18 -0.57
C LYS A 96 12.31 -28.41 0.35
N HIS A 97 12.14 -27.58 1.38
CA HIS A 97 10.98 -27.64 2.27
C HIS A 97 9.67 -27.44 1.50
N PHE A 98 9.57 -26.37 0.70
CA PHE A 98 8.37 -26.06 -0.08
C PHE A 98 8.18 -26.94 -1.34
N GLN A 99 9.17 -27.73 -1.71
CA GLN A 99 9.07 -28.77 -2.75
C GLN A 99 8.64 -30.13 -2.20
N ASN A 100 8.50 -30.28 -0.87
CA ASN A 100 8.01 -31.52 -0.27
C ASN A 100 6.55 -31.78 -0.69
N PRO A 101 6.24 -32.89 -1.40
CA PRO A 101 4.87 -33.19 -1.83
C PRO A 101 3.91 -33.45 -0.65
N ASP A 102 4.44 -33.81 0.52
CA ASP A 102 3.65 -34.07 1.73
C ASP A 102 3.42 -32.81 2.57
N LEU A 103 3.92 -31.64 2.14
CA LEU A 103 3.71 -30.38 2.85
C LEU A 103 2.24 -29.99 2.84
N VAL A 104 1.69 -29.75 4.02
CA VAL A 104 0.36 -29.18 4.23
C VAL A 104 0.47 -27.84 4.93
N ILE A 105 -0.36 -26.90 4.53
CA ILE A 105 -0.42 -25.55 5.09
C ILE A 105 -1.74 -25.40 5.84
N ALA A 106 -1.72 -24.67 6.95
CA ALA A 106 -2.94 -24.31 7.69
C ALA A 106 -3.90 -23.45 6.84
N ASP A 107 -5.17 -23.39 7.25
CA ASP A 107 -6.22 -22.57 6.64
C ASP A 107 -6.31 -21.16 7.23
N SER A 108 -5.62 -20.87 8.35
CA SER A 108 -5.57 -19.55 8.98
C SER A 108 -4.29 -19.29 9.76
N GLU A 109 -3.98 -18.01 10.01
CA GLU A 109 -2.80 -17.62 10.79
C GLU A 109 -2.86 -18.18 12.22
N GLU A 110 -4.03 -18.17 12.84
CA GLU A 110 -4.24 -18.69 14.19
C GLU A 110 -4.06 -20.21 14.25
N HIS A 111 -4.51 -20.96 13.24
CA HIS A 111 -4.28 -22.40 13.19
C HIS A 111 -2.80 -22.74 13.02
N HIS A 112 -2.06 -21.98 12.21
CA HIS A 112 -0.60 -22.11 12.09
C HIS A 112 0.10 -21.92 13.44
N LYS A 113 -0.17 -20.81 14.13
CA LYS A 113 0.45 -20.49 15.44
C LYS A 113 0.23 -21.58 16.49
N HIS A 114 -0.95 -22.22 16.47
CA HIS A 114 -1.31 -23.27 17.41
C HIS A 114 -0.98 -24.68 16.89
N LYS A 115 -0.32 -24.81 15.74
CA LYS A 115 -0.02 -26.09 15.07
C LYS A 115 -1.26 -26.97 14.89
N ASN A 116 -2.42 -26.34 14.66
CA ASN A 116 -3.68 -27.03 14.39
C ASN A 116 -3.74 -27.42 12.92
N THR A 117 -3.67 -28.73 12.65
CA THR A 117 -3.65 -29.27 11.28
C THR A 117 -4.98 -29.87 10.85
N ALA A 118 -6.07 -29.69 11.62
CA ALA A 118 -7.36 -30.33 11.34
C ALA A 118 -7.93 -30.00 9.95
N ASN A 119 -7.69 -28.77 9.46
CA ASN A 119 -8.12 -28.29 8.15
C ASN A 119 -6.92 -27.97 7.23
N ALA A 120 -5.72 -28.45 7.57
CA ALA A 120 -4.55 -28.20 6.74
C ALA A 120 -4.71 -28.91 5.39
N SER A 121 -4.27 -28.24 4.32
CA SER A 121 -4.37 -28.74 2.96
C SER A 121 -3.05 -28.54 2.21
N PRO A 122 -2.75 -29.40 1.21
CA PRO A 122 -1.58 -29.24 0.36
C PRO A 122 -1.57 -27.88 -0.35
N LEU A 123 -0.41 -27.50 -0.88
CA LEU A 123 -0.28 -26.31 -1.71
C LEU A 123 -1.18 -26.40 -2.95
N SER A 124 -1.94 -25.34 -3.23
CA SER A 124 -2.64 -25.17 -4.51
C SER A 124 -1.66 -24.80 -5.63
N THR A 125 -2.10 -24.86 -6.88
CA THR A 125 -1.28 -24.40 -8.02
C THR A 125 -1.00 -22.90 -7.94
N ASP A 126 -1.98 -22.11 -7.52
CA ASP A 126 -1.85 -20.68 -7.28
C ASP A 126 -0.76 -20.38 -6.24
N GLU A 127 -0.77 -21.12 -5.12
CA GLU A 127 0.23 -20.98 -4.06
C GLU A 127 1.63 -21.39 -4.52
N ARG A 128 1.74 -22.47 -5.30
CA ARG A 128 3.03 -22.86 -5.93
C ARG A 128 3.59 -21.75 -6.81
N SER A 129 2.74 -21.03 -7.55
CA SER A 129 3.16 -19.91 -8.40
C SER A 129 3.56 -18.66 -7.61
N TRP A 130 3.09 -18.50 -6.38
CA TRP A 130 3.51 -17.44 -5.46
C TRP A 130 4.85 -17.73 -4.78
N LEU A 131 5.16 -19.01 -4.55
CA LEU A 131 6.39 -19.49 -3.91
C LEU A 131 7.58 -19.48 -4.89
N THR A 132 8.04 -18.27 -5.22
CA THR A 132 9.16 -18.01 -6.14
C THR A 132 10.52 -17.98 -5.46
N ARG A 133 11.59 -18.00 -6.27
CA ARG A 133 12.96 -17.72 -5.81
C ARG A 133 13.03 -16.43 -5.00
N GLU A 134 12.51 -15.32 -5.53
CA GLU A 134 12.57 -14.00 -4.88
C GLU A 134 11.67 -13.95 -3.64
N CYS A 135 10.56 -14.68 -3.62
CA CYS A 135 9.76 -14.86 -2.40
C CYS A 135 10.62 -15.44 -1.28
N PHE A 136 11.31 -16.57 -1.52
CA PHE A 136 12.19 -17.15 -0.50
C PHE A 136 13.30 -16.21 -0.07
N LEU A 137 13.92 -15.49 -1.02
CA LEU A 137 14.98 -14.53 -0.70
C LEU A 137 14.48 -13.35 0.14
N ARG A 138 13.26 -12.83 -0.11
CA ARG A 138 12.66 -11.77 0.73
C ARG A 138 12.49 -12.24 2.17
N TYR A 139 11.95 -13.43 2.38
CA TYR A 139 11.77 -13.97 3.73
C TYR A 139 13.10 -14.29 4.41
N LEU A 140 14.06 -14.88 3.69
CA LEU A 140 15.41 -15.14 4.21
C LEU A 140 16.11 -13.84 4.63
N ARG A 141 16.07 -12.78 3.82
CA ARG A 141 16.63 -11.48 4.22
C ARG A 141 15.93 -10.92 5.47
N ALA A 142 14.60 -10.96 5.49
CA ALA A 142 13.82 -10.43 6.62
C ALA A 142 14.04 -11.18 7.93
N THR A 143 14.35 -12.48 7.88
CA THR A 143 14.70 -13.29 9.05
C THR A 143 16.20 -13.35 9.29
N LYS A 144 17.01 -12.47 8.67
CA LYS A 144 18.48 -12.44 8.83
C LYS A 144 19.12 -13.81 8.55
N TRP A 145 18.59 -14.51 7.53
CA TRP A 145 19.02 -15.81 7.05
C TRP A 145 18.85 -16.96 8.07
N HIS A 146 17.91 -16.84 9.02
CA HIS A 146 17.47 -17.95 9.86
C HIS A 146 16.44 -18.79 9.10
N VAL A 147 16.85 -20.00 8.69
CA VAL A 147 16.08 -20.89 7.79
C VAL A 147 14.73 -21.30 8.38
N GLU A 148 14.72 -21.80 9.63
CA GLU A 148 13.48 -22.26 10.27
C GLU A 148 12.47 -21.11 10.45
N GLU A 149 12.96 -19.91 10.80
CA GLU A 149 12.12 -18.72 10.91
C GLU A 149 11.58 -18.26 9.55
N ALA A 150 12.38 -18.37 8.48
CA ALA A 150 11.94 -18.06 7.13
C ALA A 150 10.81 -19.01 6.70
N ILE A 151 10.99 -20.32 6.95
CA ILE A 151 9.98 -21.35 6.65
C ILE A 151 8.68 -21.06 7.42
N ASP A 152 8.76 -20.89 8.74
CA ASP A 152 7.59 -20.62 9.60
C ASP A 152 6.82 -19.37 9.13
N ARG A 153 7.53 -18.29 8.78
CA ARG A 153 6.90 -17.05 8.29
C ARG A 153 6.26 -17.19 6.92
N ILE A 154 6.83 -17.99 6.02
CA ILE A 154 6.22 -18.26 4.70
C ILE A 154 4.95 -19.08 4.89
N GLU A 155 4.97 -20.15 5.69
CA GLU A 155 3.78 -20.97 5.98
C GLU A 155 2.67 -20.14 6.63
N MET A 156 3.02 -19.34 7.63
CA MET A 156 2.08 -18.41 8.27
C MET A 156 1.49 -17.41 7.28
N THR A 157 2.26 -16.94 6.30
CA THR A 157 1.76 -16.03 5.28
C THR A 157 0.82 -16.74 4.30
N LEU A 158 1.12 -17.96 3.88
CA LEU A 158 0.21 -18.75 3.05
C LEU A 158 -1.13 -18.98 3.78
N ALA A 159 -1.07 -19.35 5.07
CA ALA A 159 -2.27 -19.53 5.89
C ALA A 159 -3.07 -18.22 6.04
N TRP A 160 -2.40 -17.09 6.27
CA TRP A 160 -3.04 -15.78 6.29
C TRP A 160 -3.66 -15.40 4.94
N ARG A 161 -3.00 -15.69 3.80
CA ARG A 161 -3.55 -15.40 2.47
C ARG A 161 -4.85 -16.17 2.21
N ARG A 162 -4.95 -17.41 2.70
CA ARG A 162 -6.18 -18.23 2.66
C ARG A 162 -7.29 -17.61 3.50
N GLU A 163 -7.00 -17.27 4.75
CA GLU A 163 -7.96 -16.62 5.68
C GLU A 163 -8.42 -15.25 5.18
N PHE A 164 -7.50 -14.45 4.66
CA PHE A 164 -7.77 -13.11 4.17
C PHE A 164 -8.48 -13.11 2.81
N GLY A 165 -8.42 -14.23 2.08
CA GLY A 165 -9.10 -14.43 0.80
C GLY A 165 -8.41 -13.75 -0.38
N ILE A 166 -7.07 -13.89 -0.45
CA ILE A 166 -6.21 -13.40 -1.55
C ILE A 166 -5.27 -14.50 -2.09
N ASN A 167 -5.60 -15.77 -1.87
CA ASN A 167 -4.77 -16.93 -2.20
C ASN A 167 -4.92 -17.41 -3.66
N HIS A 168 -5.75 -16.76 -4.48
CA HIS A 168 -5.94 -17.10 -5.89
C HIS A 168 -5.22 -16.13 -6.83
N ILE A 169 -4.79 -16.66 -7.97
CA ILE A 169 -4.09 -15.88 -9.00
C ILE A 169 -5.02 -14.91 -9.73
N LEU A 170 -6.21 -15.37 -10.10
CA LEU A 170 -7.22 -14.53 -10.73
C LEU A 170 -8.01 -13.79 -9.64
N GLU A 171 -8.12 -12.47 -9.75
CA GLU A 171 -8.74 -11.69 -8.68
C GLU A 171 -10.24 -11.96 -8.50
N LYS A 172 -10.93 -12.37 -9.57
CA LYS A 172 -12.35 -12.74 -9.53
C LYS A 172 -12.64 -13.91 -8.58
N ASP A 173 -11.65 -14.76 -8.34
CA ASP A 173 -11.76 -15.95 -7.48
C ASP A 173 -11.40 -15.61 -6.02
N ASN A 174 -10.91 -14.40 -5.76
CA ASN A 174 -10.60 -13.92 -4.41
C ASN A 174 -11.81 -13.24 -3.75
N ILE A 175 -11.91 -13.39 -2.43
CA ILE A 175 -12.92 -12.69 -1.61
C ILE A 175 -12.60 -11.19 -1.59
N VAL A 176 -11.31 -10.84 -1.46
CA VAL A 176 -10.84 -9.45 -1.52
C VAL A 176 -10.45 -9.13 -2.95
N ASN A 177 -11.33 -8.42 -3.65
CA ASN A 177 -11.19 -8.10 -5.06
C ASN A 177 -11.53 -6.63 -5.38
N GLY A 178 -11.46 -6.26 -6.66
CA GLY A 178 -11.69 -4.90 -7.13
C GLY A 178 -13.10 -4.39 -6.87
N GLU A 179 -14.12 -5.26 -6.93
CA GLU A 179 -15.52 -4.89 -6.65
C GLU A 179 -15.72 -4.55 -5.18
N LEU A 180 -15.26 -5.43 -4.27
CA LEU A 180 -15.37 -5.21 -2.83
C LEU A 180 -14.69 -3.90 -2.40
N THR A 181 -13.52 -3.61 -2.99
CA THR A 181 -12.66 -2.50 -2.55
C THR A 181 -12.87 -1.20 -3.33
N SER A 182 -13.55 -1.21 -4.48
CA SER A 182 -13.82 -0.03 -5.32
C SER A 182 -14.32 1.20 -4.54
N PRO A 183 -15.33 1.07 -3.63
CA PRO A 183 -15.86 2.23 -2.92
C PRO A 183 -14.82 2.93 -2.03
N GLU A 184 -13.79 2.20 -1.58
CA GLU A 184 -12.72 2.78 -0.79
C GLU A 184 -11.83 3.71 -1.62
N ASN A 185 -11.76 3.54 -2.94
CA ASN A 185 -10.88 4.33 -3.79
C ASN A 185 -11.59 5.37 -4.67
N GLU A 186 -12.90 5.62 -4.53
CA GLU A 186 -13.63 6.61 -5.34
C GLU A 186 -12.99 8.01 -5.35
N THR A 187 -12.27 8.36 -4.27
CA THR A 187 -11.55 9.63 -4.17
C THR A 187 -10.09 9.54 -4.59
N GLY A 188 -9.54 8.39 -4.99
CA GLY A 188 -8.13 8.23 -5.35
C GLY A 188 -7.20 8.45 -4.17
N LYS A 189 -7.52 7.85 -3.03
CA LYS A 189 -6.68 7.92 -1.82
C LYS A 189 -5.45 7.02 -1.92
N GLU A 190 -5.51 5.99 -2.78
CA GLU A 190 -4.35 5.20 -3.19
C GLU A 190 -4.30 5.11 -4.72
N VAL A 191 -3.14 5.37 -5.32
CA VAL A 191 -2.97 5.41 -6.78
C VAL A 191 -1.65 4.75 -7.18
N ILE A 192 -1.69 3.83 -8.13
CA ILE A 192 -0.53 3.27 -8.81
C ILE A 192 -0.28 4.11 -10.05
N LEU A 193 0.87 4.77 -10.12
CA LEU A 193 1.21 5.63 -11.25
C LEU A 193 2.73 5.78 -11.39
N GLY A 194 3.26 5.30 -12.52
CA GLY A 194 4.68 5.49 -12.84
C GLY A 194 5.61 4.61 -12.02
N TYR A 195 6.90 4.79 -12.28
CA TYR A 195 7.99 4.01 -11.71
C TYR A 195 9.11 4.94 -11.27
N ASP A 196 9.82 4.58 -10.20
CA ASP A 196 10.98 5.32 -9.71
C ASP A 196 12.23 5.09 -10.59
N ASN A 197 13.35 5.73 -10.24
CA ASN A 197 14.61 5.60 -10.97
C ASN A 197 15.15 4.15 -11.02
N ASP A 198 14.78 3.32 -10.04
CA ASP A 198 15.18 1.93 -9.92
C ASP A 198 14.08 0.98 -10.43
N SER A 199 13.13 1.51 -11.22
CA SER A 199 11.99 0.80 -11.82
C SER A 199 11.04 0.17 -10.79
N ARG A 200 10.96 0.71 -9.57
CA ARG A 200 9.94 0.32 -8.60
C ARG A 200 8.60 0.92 -9.01
N PRO A 201 7.50 0.17 -9.10
CA PRO A 201 6.19 0.75 -9.29
C PRO A 201 5.85 1.67 -8.11
N CYS A 202 5.35 2.87 -8.43
CA CYS A 202 5.03 3.91 -7.46
C CYS A 202 3.57 3.76 -6.97
N LEU A 203 3.40 3.59 -5.66
CA LEU A 203 2.11 3.64 -4.98
C LEU A 203 2.00 4.95 -4.19
N TYR A 204 1.14 5.83 -4.66
CA TYR A 204 0.79 7.08 -3.99
C TYR A 204 -0.18 6.81 -2.86
N LEU A 205 0.13 7.30 -1.67
CA LEU A 205 -0.76 7.29 -0.51
C LEU A 205 -1.15 8.74 -0.20
N LYS A 206 -2.44 9.04 -0.35
CA LYS A 206 -3.01 10.38 -0.17
C LYS A 206 -4.02 10.35 0.99
N PRO A 207 -3.59 10.14 2.26
CA PRO A 207 -4.48 10.00 3.41
C PRO A 207 -5.45 11.18 3.61
N GLY A 208 -5.10 12.37 3.12
CA GLY A 208 -5.98 13.54 3.12
C GLY A 208 -7.25 13.41 2.26
N ARG A 209 -7.39 12.32 1.48
CA ARG A 209 -8.53 12.03 0.60
C ARG A 209 -9.45 10.93 1.15
N GLN A 210 -9.40 10.64 2.45
CA GLN A 210 -10.16 9.56 3.11
C GLN A 210 -11.69 9.70 3.01
N ASN A 211 -12.32 8.93 2.15
CA ASN A 211 -13.74 9.04 1.84
C ASN A 211 -14.67 8.18 2.70
N THR A 212 -14.15 7.19 3.42
CA THR A 212 -14.98 6.21 4.15
C THR A 212 -14.74 6.25 5.66
N LYS A 213 -15.70 5.69 6.41
CA LYS A 213 -15.55 5.45 7.84
C LYS A 213 -14.63 4.24 8.07
N THR A 214 -13.91 4.25 9.20
CA THR A 214 -13.07 3.13 9.59
C THR A 214 -13.82 1.80 9.58
N SER A 215 -13.29 0.83 8.85
CA SER A 215 -13.88 -0.50 8.67
C SER A 215 -12.82 -1.50 8.23
N GLN A 216 -13.12 -2.81 8.32
CA GLN A 216 -12.25 -3.87 7.81
C GLN A 216 -11.99 -3.71 6.29
N ARG A 217 -12.94 -3.12 5.55
CA ARG A 217 -12.80 -2.87 4.12
C ARG A 217 -11.65 -1.91 3.78
N GLN A 218 -11.29 -0.99 4.68
CA GLN A 218 -10.10 -0.15 4.51
C GLN A 218 -8.81 -0.98 4.53
N VAL A 219 -8.74 -1.98 5.40
CA VAL A 219 -7.59 -2.90 5.46
C VAL A 219 -7.55 -3.80 4.22
N GLN A 220 -8.71 -4.29 3.78
CA GLN A 220 -8.84 -5.05 2.54
C GLN A 220 -8.43 -4.23 1.31
N HIS A 221 -8.83 -2.96 1.24
CA HIS A 221 -8.43 -2.04 0.17
C HIS A 221 -6.91 -1.82 0.15
N LEU A 222 -6.29 -1.56 1.29
CA LEU A 222 -4.83 -1.39 1.37
C LEU A 222 -4.10 -2.65 0.87
N VAL A 223 -4.52 -3.82 1.34
CA VAL A 223 -3.93 -5.11 0.91
C VAL A 223 -4.16 -5.34 -0.58
N TYR A 224 -5.36 -5.04 -1.08
CA TYR A 224 -5.67 -5.15 -2.50
C TYR A 224 -4.75 -4.24 -3.33
N MET A 225 -4.59 -2.97 -2.97
CA MET A 225 -3.68 -2.04 -3.65
C MET A 225 -2.22 -2.48 -3.59
N LEU A 226 -1.79 -3.11 -2.49
CA LEU A 226 -0.46 -3.73 -2.37
C LEU A 226 -0.27 -4.93 -3.30
N GLU A 227 -1.25 -5.82 -3.41
CA GLU A 227 -1.20 -6.92 -4.38
C GLU A 227 -1.18 -6.37 -5.82
N LYS A 228 -2.02 -5.38 -6.13
CA LYS A 228 -2.04 -4.75 -7.47
C LYS A 228 -0.71 -4.11 -7.82
N VAL A 229 -0.07 -3.35 -6.92
CA VAL A 229 1.23 -2.72 -7.24
C VAL A 229 2.36 -3.76 -7.39
N ILE A 230 2.26 -4.92 -6.72
CA ILE A 230 3.18 -6.06 -6.95
C ILE A 230 2.99 -6.64 -8.35
N ASP A 231 1.76 -6.70 -8.88
CA ASP A 231 1.49 -7.15 -10.24
C ASP A 231 2.08 -6.20 -11.30
N TYR A 232 2.36 -4.93 -10.95
CA TYR A 232 3.00 -3.93 -11.81
C TYR A 232 4.53 -3.99 -11.82
N MET A 233 5.15 -4.82 -10.97
CA MET A 233 6.61 -4.92 -10.90
C MET A 233 7.18 -5.41 -12.25
N PRO A 234 8.21 -4.75 -12.80
CA PRO A 234 8.90 -5.26 -13.99
C PRO A 234 9.76 -6.48 -13.64
N SER A 235 10.16 -7.24 -14.67
CA SER A 235 11.13 -8.33 -14.51
C SER A 235 12.44 -7.80 -13.90
N GLY A 236 12.94 -8.46 -12.85
CA GLY A 236 14.14 -8.04 -12.12
C GLY A 236 13.91 -7.07 -10.96
N GLN A 237 12.67 -6.61 -10.71
CA GLN A 237 12.36 -5.84 -9.51
C GLN A 237 11.25 -6.49 -8.66
N ASP A 238 11.41 -6.45 -7.34
CA ASP A 238 10.47 -7.05 -6.38
C ASP A 238 10.09 -6.12 -5.20
N SER A 239 10.50 -4.85 -5.29
CA SER A 239 10.20 -3.79 -4.31
C SER A 239 9.41 -2.63 -4.93
N LEU A 240 8.72 -1.85 -4.11
CA LEU A 240 7.87 -0.72 -4.50
C LEU A 240 8.37 0.61 -3.91
N ALA A 241 7.93 1.71 -4.51
CA ALA A 241 8.15 3.06 -3.99
C ALA A 241 6.82 3.63 -3.45
N LEU A 242 6.81 4.08 -2.20
CA LEU A 242 5.66 4.78 -1.61
C LEU A 242 5.83 6.29 -1.76
N LEU A 243 4.83 6.97 -2.34
CA LEU A 243 4.79 8.42 -2.45
C LEU A 243 3.66 8.95 -1.56
N ILE A 244 4.01 9.46 -0.38
CA ILE A 244 3.06 9.78 0.68
C ILE A 244 2.84 11.29 0.76
N ASP A 245 1.60 11.71 0.51
CA ASP A 245 1.16 13.10 0.61
C ASP A 245 0.20 13.31 1.79
N PHE A 246 0.67 14.01 2.82
CA PHE A 246 -0.13 14.29 4.01
C PHE A 246 -1.00 15.55 3.88
N LYS A 247 -1.02 16.21 2.73
CA LYS A 247 -1.87 17.38 2.50
C LYS A 247 -3.34 17.02 2.66
N ALA A 248 -4.04 17.79 3.50
CA ALA A 248 -5.49 17.67 3.62
C ALA A 248 -6.16 18.03 2.29
N HIS A 249 -7.12 17.22 1.85
CA HIS A 249 -7.87 17.47 0.62
C HIS A 249 -9.32 17.87 0.92
N PRO A 250 -9.89 18.84 0.17
CA PRO A 250 -11.31 19.19 0.30
C PRO A 250 -12.25 18.05 -0.13
N VAL A 251 -11.77 17.13 -0.98
CA VAL A 251 -12.52 15.96 -1.45
C VAL A 251 -12.33 14.82 -0.45
N GLY A 252 -13.44 14.25 0.04
CA GLY A 252 -13.41 13.13 0.99
C GLY A 252 -13.00 13.56 2.40
N THR A 253 -13.56 14.64 2.95
CA THR A 253 -13.28 15.03 4.33
C THR A 253 -14.31 14.44 5.31
N GLN A 254 -14.21 13.14 5.58
CA GLN A 254 -14.55 12.67 6.93
C GLN A 254 -13.42 13.22 7.82
N GLY A 255 -13.65 14.38 8.45
CA GLY A 255 -12.62 15.23 9.06
C GLY A 255 -11.50 14.46 9.77
N GLY A 256 -10.25 14.93 9.60
CA GLY A 256 -8.97 14.30 9.96
C GLY A 256 -8.88 13.63 11.33
N LYS A 257 -9.59 12.51 11.48
CA LYS A 257 -9.52 11.65 12.64
C LYS A 257 -8.38 10.67 12.40
N ILE A 258 -7.43 10.68 13.32
CA ILE A 258 -6.39 9.68 13.41
C ILE A 258 -7.07 8.30 13.35
N PRO A 259 -6.63 7.38 12.47
CA PRO A 259 -7.19 6.04 12.41
C PRO A 259 -7.20 5.42 13.82
N PRO A 260 -8.28 4.71 14.21
CA PRO A 260 -8.29 4.00 15.49
C PRO A 260 -7.05 3.11 15.63
N VAL A 261 -6.44 3.13 16.81
CA VAL A 261 -5.18 2.41 17.10
C VAL A 261 -5.25 0.93 16.71
N GLY A 262 -6.42 0.29 16.85
CA GLY A 262 -6.65 -1.11 16.46
C GLY A 262 -6.41 -1.38 14.97
N VAL A 263 -6.93 -0.53 14.08
CA VAL A 263 -6.72 -0.67 12.63
C VAL A 263 -5.26 -0.38 12.27
N GLY A 264 -4.66 0.62 12.92
CA GLY A 264 -3.23 0.89 12.78
C GLY A 264 -2.37 -0.33 13.12
N ARG A 265 -2.66 -1.03 14.23
CA ARG A 265 -1.94 -2.25 14.65
C ARG A 265 -2.15 -3.44 13.71
N GLN A 266 -3.34 -3.58 13.13
CA GLN A 266 -3.62 -4.65 12.16
C GLN A 266 -2.86 -4.45 10.86
N VAL A 267 -2.91 -3.24 10.29
CA VAL A 267 -2.13 -2.87 9.09
C VAL A 267 -0.64 -3.12 9.32
N LEU A 268 -0.17 -2.74 10.51
CA LEU A 268 1.18 -3.02 10.99
C LEU A 268 1.62 -4.46 10.86
N HIS A 269 0.81 -5.32 11.46
CA HIS A 269 1.06 -6.74 11.53
C HIS A 269 1.12 -7.30 10.11
N ILE A 270 0.18 -6.91 9.26
CA ILE A 270 0.14 -7.33 7.86
C ILE A 270 1.44 -6.94 7.13
N LEU A 271 1.84 -5.67 7.20
CA LEU A 271 3.01 -5.17 6.49
C LEU A 271 4.32 -5.82 6.98
N GLN A 272 4.50 -5.97 8.29
CA GLN A 272 5.71 -6.57 8.86
C GLN A 272 5.81 -8.06 8.60
N THR A 273 4.68 -8.76 8.76
CA THR A 273 4.64 -10.22 8.79
C THR A 273 4.54 -10.80 7.39
N HIS A 274 3.67 -10.24 6.54
CA HIS A 274 3.25 -10.83 5.27
C HIS A 274 3.79 -10.12 4.02
N TYR A 275 4.37 -8.92 4.16
CA TYR A 275 5.02 -8.19 3.06
C TYR A 275 6.49 -7.84 3.35
N PRO A 276 7.33 -8.80 3.78
CA PRO A 276 8.74 -8.54 4.06
C PRO A 276 9.47 -8.02 2.82
N GLU A 277 10.42 -7.10 3.03
CA GLU A 277 11.34 -6.61 2.00
C GLU A 277 10.67 -5.96 0.78
N ARG A 278 9.38 -5.59 0.85
CA ARG A 278 8.66 -4.92 -0.25
C ARG A 278 8.94 -3.43 -0.35
N LEU A 279 9.21 -2.75 0.77
CA LEU A 279 9.51 -1.32 0.75
C LEU A 279 10.92 -1.09 0.21
N GLY A 280 11.03 -0.46 -0.96
CA GLY A 280 12.31 -0.01 -1.53
C GLY A 280 12.61 1.43 -1.15
N LYS A 281 11.65 2.34 -1.38
CA LYS A 281 11.71 3.76 -1.00
C LYS A 281 10.37 4.25 -0.47
N ALA A 282 10.40 5.20 0.47
CA ALA A 282 9.23 5.99 0.85
C ALA A 282 9.59 7.46 0.79
N LEU A 283 8.88 8.21 -0.04
CA LEU A 283 9.03 9.64 -0.24
C LEU A 283 7.85 10.33 0.43
N LEU A 284 8.13 11.24 1.34
CA LEU A 284 7.11 11.88 2.17
C LEU A 284 7.10 13.39 1.90
N THR A 285 5.91 13.95 1.69
CA THR A 285 5.71 15.40 1.44
C THR A 285 4.49 15.94 2.18
N ASN A 286 4.43 17.27 2.32
CA ASN A 286 3.38 17.99 3.06
C ASN A 286 3.17 17.48 4.50
N ILE A 287 4.25 16.99 5.11
CA ILE A 287 4.24 16.43 6.45
C ILE A 287 3.81 17.53 7.44
N PRO A 288 2.67 17.41 8.13
CA PRO A 288 2.28 18.39 9.14
C PRO A 288 3.32 18.42 10.25
N TRP A 289 3.34 19.46 11.09
CA TRP A 289 4.14 19.42 12.33
C TRP A 289 3.84 18.16 13.18
N LEU A 290 2.60 17.64 13.07
CA LEU A 290 2.14 16.39 13.69
C LEU A 290 2.66 15.10 13.01
N GLY A 291 3.30 15.19 11.85
CA GLY A 291 3.87 14.05 11.12
C GLY A 291 5.02 13.36 11.87
N TRP A 292 5.64 14.05 12.83
CA TRP A 292 6.52 13.42 13.83
C TRP A 292 5.81 12.32 14.65
N THR A 293 4.50 12.45 14.88
CA THR A 293 3.69 11.41 15.54
C THR A 293 3.44 10.22 14.60
N PHE A 294 3.18 10.47 13.31
CA PHE A 294 3.09 9.40 12.31
C PHE A 294 4.42 8.67 12.15
N LEU A 295 5.54 9.39 12.13
CA LEU A 295 6.88 8.80 12.13
C LEU A 295 7.17 7.96 13.36
N LYS A 296 6.73 8.38 14.55
CA LYS A 296 6.79 7.56 15.77
C LYS A 296 5.91 6.32 15.70
N ILE A 297 4.75 6.39 15.02
CA ILE A 297 3.88 5.24 14.78
C ILE A 297 4.56 4.26 13.83
N ILE A 298 5.20 4.75 12.75
CA ILE A 298 5.89 3.88 11.79
C ILE A 298 7.28 3.44 12.23
N HIS A 299 7.86 4.09 13.24
CA HIS A 299 9.21 3.82 13.75
C HIS A 299 9.49 2.36 14.12
N PRO A 300 8.54 1.58 14.69
CA PRO A 300 8.73 0.15 14.92
C PRO A 300 8.82 -0.71 13.64
N PHE A 301 8.46 -0.18 12.45
CA PHE A 301 8.69 -0.78 11.12
C PHE A 301 10.05 -0.42 10.54
N ILE A 302 10.75 0.51 11.19
CA ILE A 302 12.01 1.03 10.70
C ILE A 302 13.14 0.26 11.38
N ASP A 303 13.47 -0.92 10.84
CA ASP A 303 14.82 -1.49 11.03
C ASP A 303 15.86 -0.43 10.61
N PRO A 304 17.09 -0.38 11.15
CA PRO A 304 18.08 0.64 10.77
C PRO A 304 18.27 0.78 9.25
N LEU A 305 18.15 -0.32 8.49
CA LEU A 305 18.18 -0.33 7.02
C LEU A 305 16.98 0.38 6.36
N THR A 306 15.85 0.48 7.05
CA THR A 306 14.64 1.17 6.57
C THR A 306 14.74 2.69 6.72
N ARG A 307 15.63 3.22 7.58
CA ARG A 307 15.81 4.69 7.69
C ARG A 307 16.37 5.28 6.39
N GLU A 308 17.26 4.56 5.71
CA GLU A 308 17.82 4.94 4.40
C GLU A 308 16.77 4.93 3.27
N LYS A 309 15.68 4.20 3.49
CA LYS A 309 14.55 4.12 2.55
C LYS A 309 13.62 5.33 2.65
N LEU A 310 13.65 6.06 3.77
CA LEU A 310 12.81 7.24 3.97
C LEU A 310 13.47 8.50 3.40
N VAL A 311 12.72 9.23 2.59
CA VAL A 311 13.13 10.49 1.97
C VAL A 311 12.18 11.58 2.45
N PHE A 312 12.74 12.57 3.15
CA PHE A 312 12.04 13.71 3.71
C PHE A 312 12.53 15.00 3.07
N ASP A 313 11.62 15.93 2.79
CA ASP A 313 11.95 17.30 2.39
C ASP A 313 12.91 17.40 1.19
N GLN A 314 12.91 16.39 0.32
CA GLN A 314 13.67 16.37 -0.94
C GLN A 314 12.70 16.40 -2.14
N PRO A 315 13.08 17.04 -3.26
CA PRO A 315 12.32 16.98 -4.50
C PRO A 315 12.16 15.54 -5.00
N PHE A 316 10.91 15.11 -5.27
CA PHE A 316 10.64 13.74 -5.72
C PHE A 316 11.25 13.45 -7.10
N VAL A 317 11.47 14.47 -7.92
CA VAL A 317 12.17 14.40 -9.22
C VAL A 317 13.60 13.86 -9.13
N ASN A 318 14.21 13.85 -7.94
CA ASN A 318 15.53 13.24 -7.73
C ASN A 318 15.47 11.71 -7.69
N TYR A 319 14.27 11.14 -7.54
CA TYR A 319 14.04 9.72 -7.29
C TYR A 319 13.06 9.10 -8.28
N VAL A 320 12.24 9.91 -8.95
CA VAL A 320 11.25 9.48 -9.93
C VAL A 320 11.42 10.32 -11.20
N PRO A 321 11.54 9.70 -12.40
CA PRO A 321 11.61 10.43 -13.66
C PRO A 321 10.40 11.35 -13.83
N LYS A 322 10.62 12.59 -14.27
CA LYS A 322 9.55 13.59 -14.40
C LYS A 322 8.41 13.11 -15.29
N LEU A 323 8.73 12.38 -16.36
CA LEU A 323 7.77 11.81 -17.30
C LEU A 323 6.84 10.74 -16.69
N GLN A 324 7.13 10.28 -15.48
CA GLN A 324 6.31 9.32 -14.73
C GLN A 324 5.85 9.82 -13.36
N LEU A 325 6.17 11.07 -13.02
CA LEU A 325 5.80 11.71 -11.77
C LEU A 325 4.62 12.67 -11.98
N ASP A 326 3.60 12.55 -11.13
CA ASP A 326 2.45 13.46 -11.11
C ASP A 326 2.89 14.94 -10.94
N LYS A 327 2.28 15.84 -11.72
CA LYS A 327 2.52 17.30 -11.67
C LYS A 327 2.38 17.89 -10.27
N ASP A 328 1.51 17.33 -9.43
CA ASP A 328 1.31 17.79 -8.06
C ASP A 328 2.55 17.55 -7.18
N PHE A 329 3.49 16.71 -7.67
CA PHE A 329 4.77 16.37 -7.06
C PHE A 329 5.96 16.87 -7.89
N GLN A 330 5.75 17.90 -8.72
CA GLN A 330 6.76 18.54 -9.57
C GLN A 330 7.24 17.70 -10.77
N GLY A 331 6.49 16.66 -11.14
CA GLY A 331 6.71 15.95 -12.40
C GLY A 331 5.99 16.58 -13.59
N ASP A 332 6.04 15.89 -14.73
CA ASP A 332 5.49 16.35 -16.01
C ASP A 332 4.16 15.64 -16.36
N VAL A 333 3.67 14.73 -15.50
CA VAL A 333 2.44 13.98 -15.76
C VAL A 333 1.21 14.77 -15.30
N ASN A 334 0.37 15.18 -16.24
CA ASN A 334 -0.95 15.77 -15.97
C ASN A 334 -1.99 14.72 -15.53
N PHE A 335 -1.73 14.04 -14.41
CA PHE A 335 -2.63 13.01 -13.90
C PHE A 335 -3.90 13.64 -13.30
N ILE A 336 -5.05 13.06 -13.63
CA ILE A 336 -6.35 13.42 -13.05
C ILE A 336 -7.03 12.12 -12.65
N TYR A 337 -7.30 11.98 -11.36
CA TYR A 337 -8.05 10.82 -10.87
C TYR A 337 -9.53 10.94 -11.27
N ASP A 338 -9.99 9.98 -12.03
CA ASP A 338 -11.38 9.78 -12.44
C ASP A 338 -11.67 8.28 -12.23
N HIS A 339 -12.48 7.94 -11.23
CA HIS A 339 -12.61 6.56 -10.76
C HIS A 339 -13.07 5.61 -11.88
N ASP A 340 -14.05 6.04 -12.67
CA ASP A 340 -14.65 5.25 -13.75
C ASP A 340 -13.67 4.98 -14.91
N LYS A 341 -12.63 5.80 -15.05
CA LYS A 341 -11.55 5.61 -16.03
C LYS A 341 -10.34 4.90 -15.46
N TYR A 342 -9.97 5.24 -14.23
CA TYR A 342 -8.75 4.78 -13.59
C TYR A 342 -8.89 3.34 -13.08
N TRP A 343 -9.93 3.06 -12.30
CA TRP A 343 -10.07 1.82 -11.55
C TRP A 343 -10.14 0.59 -12.45
N PRO A 344 -11.07 0.49 -13.44
CA PRO A 344 -11.12 -0.66 -14.33
C PRO A 344 -9.84 -0.83 -15.14
N LYS A 345 -9.20 0.26 -15.59
CA LYS A 345 -7.95 0.16 -16.35
C LYS A 345 -6.77 -0.30 -15.50
N MET A 346 -6.69 0.13 -14.23
CA MET A 346 -5.67 -0.32 -13.30
C MET A 346 -5.73 -1.83 -13.09
N ILE A 347 -6.96 -2.36 -12.92
CA ILE A 347 -7.24 -3.79 -12.77
C ILE A 347 -6.88 -4.55 -14.05
N GLU A 348 -7.35 -4.08 -15.21
CA GLU A 348 -7.09 -4.72 -16.52
C GLU A 348 -5.58 -4.91 -16.76
N ILE A 349 -4.78 -3.87 -16.52
CA ILE A 349 -3.31 -3.94 -16.68
C ILE A 349 -2.71 -4.97 -15.71
N ALA A 350 -3.14 -4.98 -14.45
CA ALA A 350 -2.66 -5.96 -13.46
C ALA A 350 -3.02 -7.40 -13.87
N GLU A 351 -4.26 -7.62 -14.31
CA GLU A 351 -4.75 -8.93 -14.76
C GLU A 351 -3.97 -9.45 -15.97
N VAL A 352 -3.69 -8.59 -16.97
CA VAL A 352 -2.88 -8.97 -18.13
C VAL A 352 -1.47 -9.40 -17.70
N LYS A 353 -0.82 -8.63 -16.81
CA LYS A 353 0.52 -8.97 -16.29
C LYS A 353 0.49 -10.27 -15.47
N LYS A 354 -0.54 -10.45 -14.65
CA LYS A 354 -0.72 -11.64 -13.81
C LYS A 354 -1.02 -12.90 -14.61
N GLN A 355 -1.82 -12.78 -15.67
CA GLN A 355 -2.13 -13.86 -16.59
C GLN A 355 -0.87 -14.31 -17.33
N LYS A 356 -0.08 -13.37 -17.89
CA LYS A 356 1.22 -13.66 -18.50
C LYS A 356 2.16 -14.38 -17.52
N TYR A 357 2.23 -13.89 -16.28
CA TYR A 357 3.03 -14.51 -15.23
C TYR A 357 2.64 -15.97 -14.99
N PHE A 358 1.34 -16.26 -14.90
CA PHE A 358 0.84 -17.60 -14.64
C PHE A 358 1.01 -18.55 -15.84
N GLU A 359 0.78 -18.06 -17.06
CA GLU A 359 1.05 -18.82 -18.29
C GLU A 359 2.54 -19.21 -18.38
N ARG A 360 3.44 -18.31 -17.98
CA ARG A 360 4.88 -18.61 -17.92
C ARG A 360 5.21 -19.59 -16.82
N PHE A 361 4.55 -19.50 -15.66
CA PHE A 361 4.68 -20.50 -14.60
C PHE A 361 4.30 -21.90 -15.10
N GLU A 362 3.18 -22.05 -15.81
CA GLU A 362 2.77 -23.30 -16.42
C GLU A 362 3.73 -23.77 -17.52
N LYS A 363 4.15 -22.85 -18.41
CA LYS A 363 5.15 -23.13 -19.48
C LYS A 363 6.43 -23.74 -18.90
N PHE A 364 6.89 -23.25 -17.75
CA PHE A 364 8.12 -23.72 -17.09
C PHE A 364 7.87 -24.85 -16.06
N GLY A 365 6.75 -25.56 -16.19
CA GLY A 365 6.47 -26.80 -15.48
C GLY A 365 5.67 -26.66 -14.19
N GLY A 366 5.25 -25.44 -13.82
CA GLY A 366 4.37 -25.22 -12.67
C GLY A 366 4.99 -25.61 -11.32
N VAL A 367 6.33 -25.49 -11.20
CA VAL A 367 7.08 -25.93 -10.03
C VAL A 367 7.40 -24.78 -9.08
N VAL A 368 7.47 -25.09 -7.78
CA VAL A 368 7.92 -24.18 -6.73
C VAL A 368 9.37 -23.76 -6.95
N GLY A 369 9.65 -22.47 -6.77
CA GLY A 369 10.99 -21.90 -6.83
C GLY A 369 11.39 -21.28 -8.17
N LEU A 370 10.48 -21.18 -9.14
CA LEU A 370 10.71 -20.39 -10.36
C LEU A 370 10.97 -18.91 -10.01
N SER A 371 11.79 -18.22 -10.81
CA SER A 371 12.14 -16.82 -10.57
C SER A 371 11.11 -15.85 -11.15
N GLU A 372 10.75 -14.80 -10.40
CA GLU A 372 9.96 -13.67 -10.86
C GLU A 372 10.59 -12.97 -12.08
N VAL A 373 11.92 -13.04 -12.26
CA VAL A 373 12.61 -12.57 -13.48
C VAL A 373 12.11 -13.34 -14.70
N ASP A 374 12.08 -14.66 -14.60
CA ASP A 374 11.64 -15.54 -15.67
C ASP A 374 10.12 -15.48 -15.87
N LEU A 375 9.35 -15.38 -14.80
CA LEU A 375 7.88 -15.36 -14.86
C LEU A 375 7.33 -14.03 -15.40
N ARG A 376 7.98 -12.89 -15.14
CA ARG A 376 7.58 -11.58 -15.68
C ARG A 376 8.23 -11.24 -17.02
N GLY A 377 9.36 -11.87 -17.33
CA GLY A 377 10.14 -11.61 -18.53
C GLY A 377 9.54 -12.22 -19.80
N ASP A 378 10.30 -12.13 -20.90
CA ASP A 378 9.92 -12.61 -22.24
C ASP A 378 10.88 -13.65 -22.80
N ASN A 379 11.88 -14.07 -22.03
CA ASN A 379 12.88 -15.04 -22.48
C ASN A 379 12.23 -16.40 -22.78
N GLU A 380 12.71 -17.09 -23.82
CA GLU A 380 12.22 -18.43 -24.17
C GLU A 380 12.72 -19.50 -23.20
N GLU A 381 13.94 -19.33 -22.69
CA GLU A 381 14.59 -20.20 -21.73
C GLU A 381 14.69 -19.53 -20.35
N LEU A 382 14.80 -20.35 -19.30
CA LEU A 382 14.99 -19.87 -17.93
C LEU A 382 16.37 -19.23 -17.77
N ILE A 383 16.40 -17.97 -17.33
CA ILE A 383 17.62 -17.31 -16.86
C ILE A 383 18.03 -17.91 -15.50
N HIS A 384 17.06 -18.24 -14.65
CA HIS A 384 17.29 -18.85 -13.35
C HIS A 384 16.62 -20.23 -13.25
N PRO A 385 17.24 -21.30 -13.79
CA PRO A 385 16.76 -22.66 -13.62
C PRO A 385 16.55 -23.01 -12.13
N VAL A 386 15.48 -23.73 -11.81
CA VAL A 386 15.12 -24.04 -10.42
C VAL A 386 16.24 -24.81 -9.73
N GLY A 387 16.61 -24.37 -8.52
CA GLY A 387 17.70 -24.94 -7.74
C GLY A 387 19.10 -24.49 -8.18
N THR A 388 19.21 -23.68 -9.22
CA THR A 388 20.46 -22.99 -9.56
C THR A 388 20.41 -21.57 -8.98
N ILE A 389 21.39 -21.22 -8.15
CA ILE A 389 21.46 -19.91 -7.50
C ILE A 389 22.90 -19.45 -7.27
#